data_AF-A0A932U5R3-F1
#
_entry.id   AF-A0A932U5R3-F1
#
_cell.length_a   1.000
_cell.length_b   1.000
_cell.length_c   1.000
_cell.angle_alpha   90.00
_cell.angle_beta   90.00
_cell.angle_gamma   90.00
#
_symmetry.space_group_name_H-M   'P 1'
#
loop_
_entity.id
_entity.type
_entity.pdbx_description
1 polymer ?
#
loop_
_entity_poly.entity_id
_entity_poly.type
_entity_poly.pdbx_seq_one_letter_code
_entity_poly.pdbx_strand_id
1 'polypeptide(L)'
;MRSHVKALGVLYLVLGVLGVLVAILAVIVLGGAAGIVSTAADPQDAAVAVPILGIVGSMVALVLLVLSAPSIIVGYGLLKARPWARIGGIVLSILNLAGFPVGTIIGIYGLWVLLAANTKMLFDTPPAPDV
;
A
#
# COMPACT_ATOMS: atom_id res chain seq x y z
N MET A 1 -19.94 -13.39 4.24
CA MET A 1 -19.47 -12.18 4.96
C MET A 1 -18.04 -12.32 5.50
N ARG A 2 -17.71 -13.34 6.32
CA ARG A 2 -16.31 -13.64 6.73
C ARG A 2 -15.34 -13.78 5.54
N SER A 3 -15.78 -14.43 4.47
CA SER A 3 -15.03 -14.62 3.23
C SER A 3 -14.74 -13.32 2.47
N HIS A 4 -15.67 -12.35 2.45
CA HIS A 4 -15.46 -11.06 1.79
C HIS A 4 -14.49 -10.16 2.56
N VAL A 5 -14.54 -10.18 3.90
CA VAL A 5 -13.57 -9.47 4.75
C VAL A 5 -12.16 -10.05 4.57
N LYS A 6 -12.03 -11.38 4.51
CA LYS A 6 -10.76 -12.05 4.19
C LYS A 6 -10.26 -11.69 2.79
N ALA A 7 -11.14 -11.70 1.78
CA ALA A 7 -10.79 -11.31 0.42
C ALA A 7 -10.31 -9.86 0.35
N LEU A 8 -10.96 -8.94 1.08
CA LEU A 8 -10.54 -7.54 1.14
C LEU A 8 -9.19 -7.38 1.88
N GLY A 9 -8.98 -8.09 2.98
CA GLY A 9 -7.70 -8.10 3.69
C GLY A 9 -6.55 -8.62 2.82
N VAL A 10 -6.79 -9.70 2.06
CA VAL A 10 -5.83 -10.21 1.06
C VAL A 10 -5.60 -9.20 -0.05
N LEU A 11 -6.65 -8.53 -0.55
CA LEU A 11 -6.51 -7.53 -1.60
C LEU A 11 -5.61 -6.36 -1.17
N TYR A 12 -5.82 -5.83 0.04
CA TYR A 12 -4.97 -4.77 0.59
C TYR A 12 -3.52 -5.23 0.83
N LEU A 13 -3.35 -6.48 1.27
CA LEU A 13 -2.03 -7.06 1.48
C LEU A 13 -1.30 -7.25 0.15
N VAL A 14 -1.97 -7.78 -0.88
CA VAL A 14 -1.43 -7.92 -2.23
C VAL A 14 -1.08 -6.56 -2.81
N LEU A 15 -1.97 -5.57 -2.70
CA LEU A 15 -1.70 -4.19 -3.14
C LEU A 15 -0.49 -3.57 -2.45
N GLY A 16 -0.38 -3.73 -1.13
CA GLY A 16 0.75 -3.21 -0.36
C GLY A 16 2.06 -3.90 -0.78
N VAL A 17 2.05 -5.22 -0.96
CA VAL A 17 3.22 -5.96 -1.46
C VAL A 17 3.59 -5.51 -2.89
N LEU A 18 2.60 -5.33 -3.77
CA LEU A 18 2.82 -4.89 -5.14
C LEU A 18 3.34 -3.44 -5.17
N GLY A 19 2.84 -2.56 -4.30
CA GLY A 19 3.35 -1.20 -4.10
C GLY A 19 4.80 -1.17 -3.63
N VAL A 20 5.17 -2.06 -2.68
CA VAL A 20 6.57 -2.25 -2.27
C VAL A 20 7.44 -2.76 -3.41
N LEU A 21 6.96 -3.72 -4.20
CA LEU A 21 7.69 -4.23 -5.37
C LEU A 21 7.93 -3.13 -6.41
N VAL A 22 6.93 -2.30 -6.70
CA VAL A 22 7.07 -1.15 -7.60
C VAL A 22 8.05 -0.13 -7.02
N ALA A 23 8.03 0.12 -5.71
CA ALA A 23 8.99 1.00 -5.06
C ALA A 23 10.42 0.49 -5.21
N ILE A 24 10.64 -0.80 -4.97
CA ILE A 24 11.96 -1.45 -5.14
C ILE A 24 12.41 -1.35 -6.60
N LEU A 25 11.53 -1.67 -7.54
CA LEU A 25 11.83 -1.58 -8.98
C LEU A 25 12.20 -0.14 -9.37
N ALA A 26 11.45 0.86 -8.90
CA ALA A 26 11.73 2.26 -9.17
C ALA A 26 13.10 2.69 -8.62
N VAL A 27 13.46 2.25 -7.42
CA VAL A 27 14.80 2.51 -6.84
C VAL A 27 15.90 1.84 -7.64
N ILE A 28 15.70 0.58 -8.08
CA ILE A 28 16.69 -0.13 -8.90
C ILE A 28 16.86 0.56 -10.26
N VAL A 29 15.77 0.96 -10.91
CA VAL A 29 15.82 1.61 -12.23
C VAL A 29 16.45 3.00 -12.13
N LEU A 30 16.02 3.83 -11.19
CA LEU A 30 16.53 5.19 -11.03
C LEU A 30 17.95 5.20 -10.46
N GLY A 31 18.25 4.33 -9.49
CA GLY A 31 19.59 4.15 -8.95
C GLY A 31 20.57 3.54 -9.97
N GLY A 32 20.09 2.57 -10.77
CA GLY A 32 20.86 2.00 -11.88
C GLY A 32 21.13 3.02 -12.98
N ALA A 33 20.14 3.83 -13.34
CA ALA A 33 20.31 4.94 -14.27
C ALA A 33 21.33 5.97 -13.74
N ALA A 34 21.26 6.32 -12.44
CA ALA A 34 22.23 7.21 -11.82
C ALA A 34 23.66 6.62 -11.85
N GLY A 35 23.83 5.31 -11.64
CA GLY A 35 25.12 4.62 -11.72
C GLY A 35 25.69 4.54 -13.15
N ILE A 36 24.83 4.44 -14.17
CA ILE A 36 25.27 4.49 -15.57
C ILE A 36 25.66 5.93 -15.94
N VAL A 37 24.84 6.91 -15.59
CA VAL A 37 25.11 8.33 -15.88
C VAL A 37 26.41 8.80 -15.20
N SER A 38 26.72 8.31 -14.00
CA SER A 38 27.98 8.68 -13.32
C SER A 38 29.25 8.20 -14.01
N THR A 39 29.16 7.22 -14.92
CA THR A 39 30.32 6.62 -15.61
C THR A 39 30.35 6.93 -17.10
N ALA A 40 29.20 7.21 -17.72
CA ALA A 40 29.06 7.40 -19.17
C ALA A 40 28.88 8.86 -19.61
N ALA A 41 28.47 9.76 -18.71
CA ALA A 41 28.26 11.17 -19.04
C ALA A 41 29.47 12.04 -18.71
N ASP A 42 29.54 13.23 -19.33
CA ASP A 42 30.56 14.22 -19.00
C ASP A 42 30.50 14.57 -17.49
N PRO A 43 31.64 14.79 -16.82
CA PRO A 43 31.69 14.98 -15.37
C PRO A 43 30.80 16.13 -14.87
N GLN A 44 30.62 17.15 -15.70
CA GLN A 44 29.83 18.33 -15.39
C GLN A 44 28.32 18.07 -15.44
N ASP A 45 27.87 17.22 -16.38
CA ASP A 45 26.47 16.79 -16.49
C ASP A 45 26.14 15.70 -15.45
N ALA A 46 27.07 14.77 -15.21
CA ALA A 46 26.94 13.73 -14.20
C ALA A 46 26.81 14.32 -12.79
N ALA A 47 27.56 15.39 -12.48
CA ALA A 47 27.52 16.06 -11.19
C ALA A 47 26.13 16.64 -10.84
N VAL A 48 25.33 16.98 -11.86
CA VAL A 48 23.97 17.51 -11.68
C VAL A 48 22.91 16.41 -11.78
N ALA A 49 23.05 15.49 -12.74
CA ALA A 49 22.05 14.46 -13.01
C ALA A 49 21.96 13.38 -11.90
N VAL A 50 23.10 12.95 -11.34
CA VAL A 50 23.16 11.87 -10.34
C VAL A 50 22.42 12.24 -9.04
N PRO A 51 22.64 13.43 -8.43
CA PRO A 51 21.87 13.84 -7.25
C PRO A 51 20.37 13.99 -7.53
N ILE A 52 19.99 14.53 -8.69
CA ILE A 52 18.58 14.70 -9.06
C ILE A 52 17.89 13.34 -9.17
N LEU A 53 18.49 12.38 -9.88
CA LEU A 53 17.97 11.02 -9.99
C LEU A 53 17.86 10.34 -8.62
N GLY A 54 18.85 10.53 -7.75
CA GLY A 54 18.82 10.03 -6.37
C GLY A 54 17.70 10.63 -5.53
N ILE A 55 17.51 11.96 -5.58
CA ILE A 55 16.46 12.66 -4.84
C ILE A 55 15.08 12.24 -5.35
N VAL A 56 14.86 12.24 -6.67
CA VAL A 56 13.59 11.84 -7.28
C VAL A 56 13.28 10.38 -6.95
N GLY A 57 14.24 9.47 -7.09
CA GLY A 57 14.06 8.06 -6.75
C GLY A 57 13.73 7.84 -5.29
N SER A 58 14.40 8.57 -4.39
CA SER A 58 14.14 8.51 -2.95
C SER A 58 12.76 9.05 -2.59
N MET A 59 12.33 10.16 -3.21
CA MET A 59 10.99 10.73 -3.01
C MET A 59 9.89 9.79 -3.49
N VAL A 60 10.04 9.20 -4.68
CA VAL A 60 9.09 8.22 -5.22
C VAL A 60 9.01 7.00 -4.30
N ALA A 61 10.15 6.46 -3.86
CA ALA A 61 10.20 5.33 -2.94
C ALA A 61 9.52 5.65 -1.59
N LEU A 62 9.75 6.85 -1.06
CA LEU A 62 9.17 7.28 0.21
C LEU A 62 7.64 7.42 0.12
N VAL A 63 7.13 8.03 -0.95
CA VAL A 63 5.68 8.14 -1.19
C VAL A 63 5.05 6.75 -1.31
N LEU A 64 5.67 5.85 -2.08
CA LEU A 64 5.16 4.48 -2.25
C LEU A 64 5.19 3.69 -0.94
N LEU A 65 6.23 3.86 -0.11
CA LEU A 65 6.31 3.24 1.21
C LEU A 65 5.25 3.78 2.16
N VAL A 66 5.01 5.09 2.18
CA VAL A 66 3.98 5.72 3.01
C VAL A 66 2.58 5.26 2.60
N LEU A 67 2.35 4.96 1.31
CA LEU A 67 1.08 4.38 0.83
C LEU A 67 0.97 2.86 1.08
N SER A 68 2.09 2.14 1.00
CA SER A 68 2.14 0.67 1.14
C SER A 68 2.14 0.18 2.59
N ALA A 69 2.79 0.91 3.50
CA ALA A 69 2.85 0.56 4.92
C ALA A 69 1.45 0.45 5.58
N PRO A 70 0.56 1.46 5.47
CA PRO A 70 -0.75 1.38 6.10
C PRO A 70 -1.64 0.32 5.43
N SER A 71 -1.51 0.07 4.12
CA SER A 71 -2.25 -0.99 3.43
C SER A 71 -1.86 -2.39 3.92
N ILE A 72 -0.57 -2.64 4.18
CA ILE A 72 -0.10 -3.90 4.78
C ILE A 72 -0.60 -4.06 6.22
N ILE A 73 -0.47 -3.00 7.05
CA ILE A 73 -0.90 -3.03 8.46
C ILE A 73 -2.40 -3.30 8.57
N VAL A 74 -3.19 -2.63 7.75
CA VAL A 74 -4.65 -2.79 7.73
C VAL A 74 -5.06 -4.13 7.13
N GLY A 75 -4.39 -4.60 6.08
CA GLY A 75 -4.59 -5.95 5.53
C GLY A 75 -4.37 -7.05 6.58
N TYR A 76 -3.29 -6.94 7.36
CA TYR A 76 -3.02 -7.85 8.48
C TYR A 76 -4.08 -7.73 9.60
N GLY A 77 -4.47 -6.50 9.95
CA GLY A 77 -5.52 -6.25 10.94
C GLY A 77 -6.88 -6.82 10.55
N LEU A 78 -7.23 -6.76 9.25
CA LEU A 78 -8.44 -7.33 8.66
C LEU A 78 -8.43 -8.85 8.75
N LEU A 79 -7.30 -9.49 8.44
CA LEU A 79 -7.14 -10.95 8.54
C LEU A 79 -7.28 -11.45 9.98
N LYS A 80 -6.83 -10.66 10.96
CA LYS A 80 -6.90 -11.00 12.39
C LYS A 80 -8.19 -10.54 13.06
N ALA A 81 -9.17 -10.05 12.29
CA ALA A 81 -10.47 -9.59 12.78
C ALA A 81 -10.38 -8.63 13.97
N ARG A 82 -9.39 -7.73 13.98
CA ARG A 82 -9.23 -6.75 15.08
C ARG A 82 -10.15 -5.54 14.88
N PRO A 83 -10.78 -5.00 15.94
CA PRO A 83 -11.74 -3.89 15.83
C PRO A 83 -11.14 -2.59 15.24
N TRP A 84 -9.84 -2.34 15.44
CA TRP A 84 -9.11 -1.21 14.84
C TRP A 84 -9.01 -1.27 13.30
N ALA A 85 -9.15 -2.45 12.71
CA ALA A 85 -8.86 -2.70 11.31
C ALA A 85 -10.02 -2.26 10.43
N ARG A 86 -11.21 -2.22 11.03
CA ARG A 86 -12.40 -1.68 10.40
C ARG A 86 -12.24 -0.19 10.12
N ILE A 87 -11.81 0.59 11.12
CA ILE A 87 -11.57 2.03 10.97
C ILE A 87 -10.42 2.29 10.00
N GLY A 88 -9.29 1.57 10.16
CA GLY A 88 -8.14 1.68 9.25
C GLY A 88 -8.49 1.35 7.80
N GLY A 89 -9.28 0.30 7.56
CA GLY A 89 -9.74 -0.09 6.23
C GLY A 89 -10.67 0.92 5.57
N ILE A 90 -11.54 1.57 6.35
CA ILE A 90 -12.43 2.61 5.83
C ILE A 90 -11.60 3.83 5.38
N VAL A 91 -10.67 4.29 6.22
CA VAL A 91 -9.78 5.40 5.89
C VAL A 91 -8.97 5.11 4.63
N LEU A 92 -8.36 3.92 4.54
CA LEU A 92 -7.61 3.50 3.35
C LEU A 92 -8.49 3.38 2.10
N SER A 93 -9.74 2.92 2.25
CA SER A 93 -10.65 2.82 1.11
C SER A 93 -11.02 4.19 0.57
N ILE A 94 -11.18 5.20 1.44
CA ILE A 94 -11.41 6.59 1.05
C ILE A 94 -10.17 7.17 0.37
N LEU A 95 -8.96 6.90 0.88
CA LEU A 95 -7.72 7.32 0.22
C LEU A 95 -7.57 6.69 -1.17
N ASN A 96 -7.93 5.42 -1.32
CA ASN A 96 -7.89 4.73 -2.60
C ASN A 96 -8.92 5.27 -3.60
N LEU A 97 -10.05 5.86 -3.15
CA LEU A 97 -11.02 6.48 -4.06
C LEU A 97 -10.40 7.57 -4.94
N ALA A 98 -9.38 8.28 -4.44
CA ALA A 98 -8.66 9.32 -5.18
C ALA A 98 -7.73 8.77 -6.28
N GLY A 99 -7.37 7.48 -6.23
CA GLY A 99 -6.53 6.82 -7.23
C GLY A 99 -7.36 6.31 -8.41
N PHE A 100 -7.80 7.17 -9.31
CA PHE A 100 -8.57 6.73 -10.48
C PHE A 100 -7.65 6.09 -11.56
N PRO A 101 -8.04 5.00 -12.24
CA PRO A 101 -9.28 4.23 -12.11
C PRO A 101 -9.19 3.04 -11.13
N VAL A 102 -7.99 2.52 -10.89
CA VAL A 102 -7.77 1.25 -10.18
C VAL A 102 -8.06 1.37 -8.68
N GLY A 103 -7.56 2.42 -8.04
CA GLY A 103 -7.82 2.73 -6.62
C GLY A 103 -9.31 2.97 -6.35
N THR A 104 -10.04 3.59 -7.27
CA THR A 104 -11.47 3.85 -7.10
C THR A 104 -12.30 2.56 -7.01
N ILE A 105 -12.02 1.57 -7.86
CA ILE A 105 -12.69 0.25 -7.81
C ILE A 105 -12.44 -0.43 -6.47
N ILE A 106 -11.18 -0.41 -6.01
CA ILE A 106 -10.74 -1.05 -4.78
C ILE A 106 -11.34 -0.33 -3.56
N GLY A 107 -11.38 0.99 -3.60
CA GLY A 107 -11.95 1.82 -2.54
C GLY A 107 -13.46 1.63 -2.40
N ILE A 108 -14.20 1.58 -3.51
CA ILE A 108 -15.65 1.30 -3.49
C ILE A 108 -15.92 -0.10 -2.93
N TYR A 109 -15.18 -1.11 -3.39
CA TYR A 109 -15.32 -2.49 -2.89
C TYR A 109 -14.97 -2.59 -1.40
N GLY A 110 -13.93 -1.88 -0.96
CA GLY A 110 -13.53 -1.82 0.44
C GLY A 110 -14.57 -1.18 1.34
N LEU A 111 -15.12 -0.03 0.94
CA LEU A 111 -16.22 0.61 1.65
C LEU A 111 -17.45 -0.28 1.72
N TRP A 112 -17.84 -0.93 0.63
CA TRP A 112 -19.01 -1.80 0.62
C TRP A 112 -18.87 -2.98 1.60
N VAL A 113 -17.71 -3.64 1.63
CA VAL A 113 -17.45 -4.79 2.52
C VAL A 113 -17.32 -4.38 4.00
N LEU A 114 -16.65 -3.25 4.28
CA LEU A 114 -16.40 -2.77 5.64
C LEU A 114 -17.61 -2.09 6.30
N LEU A 115 -18.49 -1.49 5.49
CA LEU A 115 -19.70 -0.82 5.95
C LEU A 115 -20.90 -1.76 6.06
N ALA A 116 -20.82 -2.97 5.49
CA ALA A 116 -21.88 -3.98 5.61
C ALA A 116 -22.14 -4.39 7.08
N ALA A 117 -23.42 -4.37 7.49
CA ALA A 117 -23.85 -4.58 8.88
C ALA A 117 -23.40 -5.91 9.52
N ASN A 118 -23.22 -6.97 8.72
CA ASN A 118 -22.73 -8.27 9.19
C ASN A 118 -21.25 -8.29 9.59
N THR A 119 -20.49 -7.28 9.18
CA THR A 119 -19.08 -7.13 9.55
C THR A 119 -18.96 -6.64 11.00
N LYS A 120 -19.93 -5.87 11.51
CA LYS A 120 -19.98 -5.36 12.89
C LYS A 120 -19.96 -6.49 13.92
N MET A 121 -20.82 -7.51 13.76
CA MET A 121 -20.87 -8.68 14.67
C MET A 121 -19.58 -9.50 14.70
N LEU A 122 -18.79 -9.50 13.60
CA LEU A 122 -17.54 -10.25 13.54
C LEU A 122 -16.43 -9.59 14.38
N PHE A 123 -16.46 -8.26 14.50
CA PHE A 123 -15.49 -7.50 15.28
C PHE A 123 -15.95 -7.25 16.74
N ASP A 124 -17.25 -7.39 17.03
CA ASP A 124 -17.85 -7.19 18.36
C ASP A 124 -17.86 -8.46 19.23
N THR A 125 -17.54 -9.64 18.70
CA THR A 125 -17.50 -10.89 19.50
C THR A 125 -16.06 -11.17 19.96
N PRO A 126 -15.74 -11.08 21.27
CA PRO A 126 -14.45 -11.54 21.80
C PRO A 126 -14.22 -13.02 21.44
N PRO A 127 -12.97 -13.45 21.17
CA PRO A 127 -12.70 -14.86 20.93
C PRO A 127 -13.23 -15.68 22.13
N ALA A 128 -14.05 -16.69 21.84
CA ALA A 128 -14.52 -17.60 22.87
C ALA A 128 -13.29 -18.24 23.54
N PRO A 129 -13.22 -18.28 24.89
CA PRO A 129 -12.12 -18.92 25.58
C PRO A 129 -12.06 -20.39 25.15
N ASP A 130 -10.90 -20.79 24.66
CA ASP A 130 -10.57 -22.15 24.27
C ASP A 130 -10.81 -23.07 25.48
N VAL A 131 -11.90 -23.86 25.42
CA VAL A 131 -12.22 -24.94 26.38
C VAL A 131 -11.88 -26.30 25.77
#